data_AF-A0A258FA33-F1
#
_entry.id   AF-A0A258FA33-F1
#
_cell.length_a   1.000
_cell.length_b   1.000
_cell.length_c   1.000
_cell.angle_alpha   90.00
_cell.angle_beta   90.00
_cell.angle_gamma   90.00
#
_symmetry.space_group_name_H-M   'P 1'
#
loop_
_entity.id
_entity.type
_entity.pdbx_description
1 polymer ?
#
loop_
_entity_poly.entity_id
_entity_poly.type
_entity_poly.pdbx_seq_one_letter_code
_entity_poly.pdbx_strand_id
1 'polypeptide(L)' 'MATTLKENAKRRTERTRRRLKAVANGRLRLSVHRSDKNISAQIIDDTKGVTVASASSLEGDKAGVSKGSSV' A
#
# COMPACT_ATOMS: atom_id res chain seq x y z
N MET A 1 -4.19 -18.73 22.10
CA MET A 1 -4.16 -17.27 22.35
C MET A 1 -5.07 -16.59 21.35
N ALA A 2 -6.07 -15.83 21.81
CA ALA A 2 -6.94 -15.06 20.93
C ALA A 2 -6.11 -13.97 20.24
N THR A 3 -6.04 -14.01 18.90
CA THR A 3 -5.32 -13.00 18.13
C THR A 3 -6.16 -11.76 17.95
N THR A 4 -5.52 -10.59 18.03
CA THR A 4 -6.19 -9.30 17.87
C THR A 4 -6.66 -9.11 16.43
N LEU A 5 -7.66 -8.24 16.21
CA LEU A 5 -8.13 -7.89 14.86
C LEU A 5 -6.99 -7.38 13.96
N LYS A 6 -6.04 -6.64 14.55
CA LYS A 6 -4.84 -6.13 13.86
C LYS A 6 -3.92 -7.27 13.41
N GLU A 7 -3.70 -8.26 14.25
CA GLU A 7 -2.89 -9.45 13.92
C GLU A 7 -3.55 -10.29 12.83
N ASN A 8 -4.87 -10.46 12.88
CA ASN A 8 -5.61 -11.19 11.85
C ASN A 8 -5.53 -10.48 10.49
N ALA A 9 -5.66 -9.15 10.47
CA ALA A 9 -5.48 -8.35 9.26
C ALA A 9 -4.06 -8.46 8.70
N LYS A 10 -3.03 -8.43 9.57
CA LYS A 10 -1.62 -8.60 9.19
C LYS A 10 -1.37 -9.97 8.57
N ARG A 11 -1.84 -11.05 9.20
CA ARG A 11 -1.72 -12.41 8.65
C ARG A 11 -2.40 -12.56 7.30
N ARG A 12 -3.58 -11.95 7.10
CA ARG A 12 -4.29 -11.96 5.81
C ARG A 12 -3.51 -11.20 4.73
N THR A 13 -2.95 -10.05 5.06
CA THR A 13 -2.14 -9.26 4.11
C THR A 13 -0.86 -10.02 3.74
N GLU A 14 -0.18 -10.67 4.69
CA GLU A 14 1.00 -11.50 4.41
C GLU A 14 0.69 -12.66 3.46
N ARG A 15 -0.42 -13.38 3.66
CA ARG A 15 -0.85 -14.45 2.73
C ARG A 15 -1.09 -13.92 1.32
N THR A 16 -1.76 -12.76 1.23
CA THR A 16 -2.06 -12.13 -0.05
C THR A 16 -0.77 -11.68 -0.75
N ARG A 17 0.17 -11.10 -0.01
CA ARG A 17 1.49 -10.70 -0.53
C ARG A 17 2.31 -11.89 -1.05
N ARG A 18 2.29 -13.03 -0.34
CA ARG A 18 2.95 -14.26 -0.81
C ARG A 18 2.39 -14.72 -2.16
N ARG A 19 1.05 -14.74 -2.29
CA ARG A 19 0.40 -15.09 -3.57
C ARG A 19 0.72 -14.08 -4.67
N LEU A 20 0.67 -12.78 -4.37
CA LEU A 20 1.01 -11.74 -5.33
C LEU A 20 2.46 -11.88 -5.81
N LYS A 21 3.42 -12.12 -4.92
CA LYS A 21 4.82 -12.33 -5.29
C LYS A 21 5.01 -13.54 -6.22
N ALA A 22 4.24 -14.62 -6.01
CA ALA A 22 4.30 -15.81 -6.86
C ALA A 22 3.73 -15.59 -8.27
N VAL A 23 2.80 -14.65 -8.44
CA VAL A 23 2.11 -14.38 -9.72
C VAL A 23 2.59 -13.07 -10.37
N ALA A 24 3.33 -12.24 -9.64
CA ALA A 24 3.87 -10.97 -10.09
C ALA A 24 5.03 -11.24 -11.07
N ASN A 25 4.69 -11.47 -12.33
CA ASN A 25 5.61 -11.54 -13.47
C ASN A 25 6.22 -10.15 -13.76
N GLY A 26 6.98 -9.59 -12.81
CA GLY A 26 7.55 -8.24 -12.89
C GLY A 26 6.56 -7.09 -12.69
N ARG A 27 5.32 -7.38 -12.29
CA ARG A 27 4.29 -6.34 -12.04
C ARG A 27 4.47 -5.71 -10.66
N LEU A 28 4.37 -4.39 -10.62
CA LEU A 28 4.31 -3.61 -9.38
C LEU A 28 3.07 -4.00 -8.58
N ARG A 29 3.17 -4.01 -7.23
CA ARG A 29 2.00 -4.24 -6.36
C ARG A 29 1.34 -2.92 -5.98
N LEU A 30 0.02 -2.95 -5.84
CA LEU A 30 -0.75 -1.90 -5.20
C LEU A 30 -1.06 -2.29 -3.74
N SER A 31 -0.65 -1.47 -2.77
CA SER A 31 -1.00 -1.61 -1.35
C SER A 31 -1.97 -0.51 -0.96
N VAL A 32 -3.15 -0.90 -0.45
CA VAL A 32 -4.20 0.03 -0.02
C VAL A 32 -4.42 -0.11 1.48
N HIS A 33 -4.42 1.03 2.17
CA HIS A 33 -4.79 1.14 3.57
C HIS A 33 -6.05 1.98 3.69
N ARG A 34 -7.09 1.41 4.27
CA ARG A 34 -8.38 2.07 4.46
C ARG A 34 -8.70 2.17 5.94
N SER A 35 -9.05 3.38 6.36
CA SER A 35 -9.67 3.71 7.64
C SER A 35 -11.10 4.19 7.38
N ASP A 36 -11.86 4.45 8.44
CA ASP A 36 -13.24 4.93 8.30
C ASP A 36 -13.33 6.31 7.64
N LYS A 37 -12.29 7.15 7.82
CA LYS A 37 -12.26 8.54 7.35
C LYS A 37 -11.44 8.74 6.08
N ASN A 38 -10.42 7.92 5.87
CA ASN A 38 -9.43 8.16 4.82
C ASN A 38 -8.95 6.87 4.16
N ILE A 39 -8.52 6.99 2.91
CA ILE A 39 -7.90 5.93 2.12
C ILE A 39 -6.54 6.39 1.61
N SER A 40 -5.54 5.53 1.71
CA SER A 40 -4.21 5.73 1.12
C SER A 40 -3.80 4.52 0.29
N ALA A 41 -3.09 4.78 -0.80
CA ALA A 41 -2.65 3.79 -1.76
C ALA A 41 -1.19 4.02 -2.15
N GLN A 42 -0.45 2.92 -2.37
CA GLN A 42 0.96 2.94 -2.76
C GLN A 42 1.22 1.90 -3.84
N ILE A 43 1.98 2.27 -4.86
CA ILE A 43 2.50 1.38 -5.90
C ILE A 43 3.94 1.04 -5.54
N ILE A 44 4.24 -0.24 -5.30
CA ILE A 44 5.54 -0.70 -4.80
C ILE A 44 6.15 -1.70 -5.78
N ASP A 45 7.42 -1.50 -6.09
CA ASP A 45 8.27 -2.49 -6.76
C ASP A 45 8.80 -3.48 -5.72
N ASP A 46 8.37 -4.73 -5.82
CA ASP A 46 8.78 -5.82 -4.91
C ASP A 46 10.21 -6.33 -5.14
N THR A 47 10.82 -6.02 -6.30
CA THR A 47 12.20 -6.42 -6.61
C THR A 47 13.21 -5.46 -6.03
N LYS A 48 12.94 -4.15 -6.15
CA LYS A 48 13.79 -3.06 -5.66
C LYS A 48 13.41 -2.59 -4.26
N GLY A 49 12.20 -2.94 -3.78
CA GLY A 49 11.67 -2.46 -2.51
C GLY A 49 11.28 -0.97 -2.52
N VAL A 50 11.12 -0.38 -3.70
CA VAL A 50 10.90 1.07 -3.88
C VAL A 50 9.42 1.36 -4.13
N THR A 51 8.90 2.40 -3.47
CA THR A 51 7.57 2.94 -3.78
C THR A 51 7.68 3.87 -4.98
N VAL A 52 6.98 3.54 -6.07
CA VAL A 52 6.99 4.30 -7.32
C VAL A 52 6.02 5.49 -7.26
N ALA A 53 4.87 5.28 -6.62
CA ALA A 53 3.86 6.33 -6.46
C ALA A 53 3.05 6.11 -5.19
N SER A 54 2.57 7.20 -4.60
CA SER A 54 1.65 7.20 -3.47
C SER A 54 0.54 8.21 -3.70
N ALA A 55 -0.65 7.91 -3.21
CA ALA A 55 -1.78 8.84 -3.22
C ALA A 55 -2.62 8.63 -1.94
N SER A 56 -3.22 9.70 -1.43
CA SER A 56 -4.16 9.60 -0.31
C SER A 56 -5.34 10.57 -0.45
N SER A 57 -6.48 10.23 0.15
CA SER A 57 -7.67 11.08 0.14
C SER A 57 -7.46 12.42 0.87
N LEU A 58 -6.48 12.50 1.78
CA LEU A 58 -6.10 13.74 2.46
C LEU A 58 -5.43 14.75 1.52
N GLU A 59 -4.91 14.32 0.37
CA GLU A 59 -4.30 15.20 -0.62
C GLU A 59 -5.32 15.78 -1.61
N GLY A 60 -6.54 15.22 -1.66
CA GLY A 60 -7.58 15.60 -2.63
C GLY A 60 -8.11 17.03 -2.49
N ASP A 61 -8.03 17.64 -1.31
CA ASP A 61 -8.41 19.05 -1.10
C ASP A 61 -7.29 20.05 -1.48
N LYS A 62 -6.08 19.56 -1.81
CA LYS A 62 -4.99 20.40 -2.34
C LYS A 62 -4.85 20.17 -3.84
N ALA A 63 -5.90 20.46 -4.59
CA ALA A 63 -5.81 20.65 -6.03
C ALA A 63 -5.01 21.94 -6.32
N GLY A 64 -3.67 21.84 -6.30
CA GLY A 64 -2.80 22.96 -6.62
C GLY A 64 -1.37 22.76 -6.14
N VAL A 65 -0.47 22.52 -7.09
CA VAL A 65 1.00 22.66 -6.97
C VAL A 65 1.77 21.43 -6.46
N SER A 66 2.78 21.12 -7.28
CA SER A 66 3.91 20.21 -7.11
C SER A 66 4.43 20.03 -5.68
N LYS A 67 4.84 18.79 -5.37
CA LYS A 67 6.26 18.41 -5.29
C LYS A 67 6.38 16.91 -5.06
N GLY A 68 7.16 16.25 -5.92
CA GLY A 68 7.87 15.05 -5.51
C GLY A 68 8.71 15.40 -4.28
N SER A 69 8.58 14.61 -3.23
CA SER A 69 9.47 14.68 -2.08
C SER A 69 9.90 13.28 -1.74
N SER A 70 10.93 12.85 -2.46
CA SER A 70 11.95 11.93 -1.98
C SER A 70 12.58 12.50 -0.70
N VAL A 71 12.42 11.80 0.42
CA VAL A 71 13.48 11.43 1.39
C VAL A 71 13.12 10.06 1.95
#